data_AF-A0A6G7LTA2-F1
#
_entry.id   AF-A0A6G7LTA2-F1
#
_cell.length_a   1.000
_cell.length_b   1.000
_cell.length_c   1.000
_cell.angle_alpha   90.00
_cell.angle_beta   90.00
_cell.angle_gamma   90.00
#
_symmetry.space_group_name_H-M   'P 1'
#
loop_
_entity.id
_entity.type
_entity.pdbx_description
1 polymer ?
#
loop_
_entity_poly.entity_id
_entity_poly.type
_entity_poly.pdbx_seq_one_letter_code
_entity_poly.pdbx_strand_id
1 'polypeptide(L)'
;MAHTNSLPAPLNILLPMRRYRLSFRHQQLEILGKVSRFLLQSFTLYGVTQEQIQQVTALTSSQLTPLLERLCALGWLEDDLRQLTPQGSQMALACELTELKFVLWLDVMDPQLNPVWCHDEQLLLKNNPSEPWMTLREYETDWNIQQVLQQQRLNRRLASSLENQGELTELMQQLCPTKYHRMLQEQRTAWQPQLEIIGDETELSYAWVELDSETSLTSEKRGTLLLKAPTLEYQANYTVPPLLDSTLATPPPSRLHLCQLSGAIINTSERVEGNASWPKSAEKPISELLQVIGAKEESLDTGISRHITLNQSLRPLRLDKPQLMAALKAQFETSLEPNQ
;
A
#
# COMPACT_ATOMS: atom_id res chain seq x y z
N MET A 1 30.71 -15.98 1.26
CA MET A 1 30.37 -14.93 0.28
C MET A 1 29.48 -13.92 0.98
N ALA A 2 29.75 -12.63 0.79
CA ALA A 2 29.04 -11.54 1.46
C ALA A 2 27.69 -11.30 0.75
N HIS A 3 26.59 -11.78 1.32
CA HIS A 3 25.24 -11.39 0.89
C HIS A 3 25.01 -9.96 1.40
N THR A 4 25.48 -8.94 0.68
CA THR A 4 25.42 -7.55 1.16
C THR A 4 24.24 -6.75 0.63
N ASN A 5 23.56 -7.20 -0.43
CA ASN A 5 22.51 -6.43 -1.09
C ASN A 5 21.14 -7.13 -1.10
N SER A 6 20.89 -8.13 -0.25
CA SER A 6 19.56 -8.76 -0.14
C SER A 6 19.17 -9.01 1.31
N LEU A 7 17.90 -9.31 1.56
CA LEU A 7 17.41 -9.64 2.90
C LEU A 7 18.13 -10.88 3.47
N PRO A 8 18.56 -10.86 4.74
CA PRO A 8 19.29 -11.98 5.34
C PRO A 8 18.42 -13.20 5.65
N ALA A 9 17.10 -13.02 5.70
CA ALA A 9 16.08 -14.04 5.88
C ALA A 9 14.73 -13.47 5.42
N PRO A 10 13.72 -14.32 5.12
CA PRO A 10 12.38 -13.86 4.81
C PRO A 10 11.80 -12.94 5.90
N LEU A 11 10.97 -11.99 5.50
CA LEU A 11 10.36 -11.01 6.41
C LEU A 11 8.89 -10.78 6.06
N ASN A 12 8.04 -10.93 7.07
CA ASN A 12 6.62 -10.66 6.99
C ASN A 12 6.33 -9.22 7.45
N ILE A 13 5.77 -8.39 6.56
CA ILE A 13 5.48 -6.98 6.81
C ILE A 13 3.97 -6.75 6.82
N LEU A 14 3.48 -6.02 7.82
CA LEU A 14 2.11 -5.53 7.89
C LEU A 14 2.05 -4.05 7.56
N LEU A 15 1.24 -3.72 6.57
CA LEU A 15 0.93 -2.38 6.14
C LEU A 15 -0.44 -1.98 6.72
N PRO A 16 -0.52 -0.96 7.58
CA PRO A 16 -1.79 -0.46 8.07
C PRO A 16 -2.63 0.12 6.93
N MET A 17 -3.91 -0.25 6.92
CA MET A 17 -4.93 0.14 5.96
C MET A 17 -6.11 0.75 6.72
N ARG A 18 -6.69 1.80 6.16
CA ARG A 18 -7.92 2.42 6.67
C ARG A 18 -9.01 2.41 5.63
N ARG A 19 -10.24 2.40 6.13
CA ARG A 19 -11.46 2.26 5.33
C ARG A 19 -12.01 3.63 4.91
N TYR A 20 -12.31 3.76 3.63
CA TYR A 20 -12.88 4.96 3.02
C TYR A 20 -14.10 4.61 2.18
N ARG A 21 -14.98 5.59 2.02
CA ARG A 21 -16.06 5.57 1.06
C ARG A 21 -15.63 6.36 -0.16
N LEU A 22 -15.54 5.70 -1.30
CA LEU A 22 -15.23 6.28 -2.59
C LEU A 22 -16.54 6.57 -3.34
N SER A 23 -16.68 7.79 -3.81
CA SER A 23 -17.71 8.19 -4.79
C SER A 23 -17.04 8.88 -5.97
N PHE A 24 -17.73 8.95 -7.11
CA PHE A 24 -17.21 9.64 -8.28
C PHE A 24 -18.09 10.81 -8.65
N ARG A 25 -17.45 11.93 -8.97
CA ARG A 25 -18.12 13.12 -9.49
C ARG A 25 -17.88 13.23 -10.99
N HIS A 26 -18.91 13.66 -11.71
CA HIS A 26 -18.82 13.93 -13.14
C HIS A 26 -18.89 15.44 -13.39
N GLN A 27 -17.87 15.98 -14.07
CA GLN A 27 -17.70 17.43 -14.27
C GLN A 27 -18.93 18.10 -14.91
N GLN A 28 -19.53 17.48 -15.94
CA GLN A 28 -20.71 18.07 -16.60
C GLN A 28 -21.98 17.95 -15.76
N LEU A 29 -22.08 16.92 -14.91
CA LEU A 29 -23.25 16.73 -14.06
C LEU A 29 -23.24 17.67 -12.86
N GLU A 30 -22.07 18.05 -12.35
CA GLU A 30 -21.94 19.03 -11.27
C GLU A 30 -22.62 20.37 -11.61
N ILE A 31 -22.61 20.76 -12.88
CA ILE A 31 -23.23 22.00 -13.39
C ILE A 31 -24.77 21.88 -13.43
N LEU A 32 -25.32 20.67 -13.45
CA LEU A 32 -26.77 20.43 -13.39
C LEU A 32 -27.27 20.49 -11.95
N GLY A 33 -28.38 21.21 -11.77
CA GLY A 33 -29.16 21.12 -10.54
C GLY A 33 -29.79 19.74 -10.37
N LYS A 34 -30.15 19.41 -9.12
CA LYS A 34 -30.75 18.10 -8.76
C LYS A 34 -31.97 17.75 -9.60
N VAL A 35 -32.82 18.72 -9.93
CA VAL A 35 -34.04 18.51 -10.72
C VAL A 35 -33.71 18.08 -12.16
N SER A 36 -32.71 18.69 -12.81
CA SER A 36 -32.30 18.28 -14.15
C SER A 36 -31.73 16.87 -14.19
N ARG A 37 -30.97 16.46 -13.16
CA ARG A 37 -30.45 15.08 -13.04
C ARG A 37 -31.59 14.08 -12.84
N PHE A 38 -32.57 14.43 -12.02
CA PHE A 38 -33.77 13.63 -11.82
C PHE A 38 -34.56 13.44 -13.13
N LEU A 39 -34.76 14.49 -13.91
CA LEU A 39 -35.42 14.40 -15.22
C LEU A 39 -34.67 13.45 -16.16
N LEU A 40 -33.34 13.61 -16.25
CA LEU A 40 -32.49 12.78 -17.09
C LEU A 40 -32.55 11.28 -16.71
N GLN A 41 -32.54 10.97 -15.41
CA GLN A 41 -32.69 9.60 -14.90
C GLN A 41 -34.11 9.04 -15.13
N SER A 42 -35.14 9.89 -15.05
CA SER A 42 -36.54 9.48 -15.23
C SER A 42 -36.79 8.98 -16.66
N PHE A 43 -36.21 9.64 -17.66
CA PHE A 43 -36.34 9.21 -19.06
C PHE A 43 -35.65 7.87 -19.36
N THR A 44 -34.53 7.55 -18.70
CA THR A 44 -33.77 6.31 -18.96
C THR A 44 -34.25 5.10 -18.18
N LEU A 45 -34.48 5.25 -16.87
CA LEU A 45 -34.76 4.11 -15.99
C LEU A 45 -36.21 3.63 -16.09
N TYR A 46 -37.13 4.53 -16.46
CA TYR A 46 -38.56 4.29 -16.31
C TYR A 46 -39.38 4.62 -17.57
N GLY A 47 -38.74 5.14 -18.63
CA GLY A 47 -39.42 5.44 -19.91
C GLY A 47 -40.59 6.41 -19.74
N VAL A 48 -40.46 7.36 -18.81
CA VAL A 48 -41.56 8.18 -18.28
C VAL A 48 -41.87 9.32 -19.23
N THR A 49 -43.16 9.59 -19.44
CA THR A 49 -43.59 10.75 -20.23
C THR A 49 -43.48 12.04 -19.41
N GLN A 50 -43.41 13.18 -20.10
CA GLN A 50 -43.44 14.50 -19.45
C GLN A 50 -44.67 14.66 -18.52
N GLU A 51 -45.84 14.15 -18.92
CA GLU A 51 -47.06 14.20 -18.11
C GLU A 51 -46.92 13.42 -16.80
N GLN A 52 -46.29 12.24 -16.84
CA GLN A 52 -46.03 11.43 -15.65
C GLN A 52 -45.01 12.12 -14.73
N ILE A 53 -43.99 12.77 -15.29
CA ILE A 53 -43.03 13.58 -14.51
C ILE A 53 -43.74 14.73 -13.80
N GLN A 54 -44.67 15.43 -14.48
CA GLN A 54 -45.48 16.50 -13.88
C GLN A 54 -46.31 16.01 -12.70
N GLN A 55 -46.92 14.82 -12.84
CA GLN A 55 -47.73 14.21 -11.79
C GLN A 55 -46.88 13.85 -10.56
N VAL A 56 -45.68 13.30 -10.74
CA VAL A 56 -44.81 12.87 -9.63
C VAL A 56 -44.13 14.05 -8.94
N THR A 57 -43.72 15.07 -9.69
CA THR A 57 -42.95 16.20 -9.15
C THR A 57 -43.81 17.39 -8.72
N ALA A 58 -45.11 17.38 -9.08
CA ALA A 58 -46.02 18.53 -8.98
C ALA A 58 -45.49 19.80 -9.68
N LEU A 59 -44.54 19.67 -10.60
CA LEU A 59 -44.02 20.77 -11.39
C LEU A 59 -44.94 21.05 -12.58
N THR A 60 -45.19 22.33 -12.83
CA THR A 60 -45.97 22.77 -13.99
C THR A 60 -45.14 22.70 -15.28
N SER A 61 -45.79 22.67 -16.45
CA SER A 61 -45.10 22.79 -17.74
C SER A 61 -44.16 23.99 -17.79
N SER A 62 -44.60 25.14 -17.27
CA SER A 62 -43.79 26.37 -17.24
C SER A 62 -42.47 26.24 -16.46
N GLN A 63 -42.41 25.32 -15.50
CA GLN A 63 -41.21 25.05 -14.69
C GLN A 63 -40.33 23.95 -15.30
N LEU A 64 -40.94 22.96 -15.97
CA LEU A 64 -40.21 21.86 -16.60
C LEU A 64 -39.61 22.23 -17.95
N THR A 65 -40.32 23.01 -18.78
CA THR A 65 -39.89 23.36 -20.13
C THR A 65 -38.47 23.95 -20.17
N PRO A 66 -38.10 24.92 -19.32
CA PRO A 66 -36.73 25.46 -19.33
C PRO A 66 -35.66 24.41 -18.98
N LEU A 67 -36.01 23.40 -18.17
CA LEU A 67 -35.10 22.31 -17.81
C LEU A 67 -34.94 21.32 -18.97
N LEU A 68 -36.03 21.02 -19.68
CA LEU A 68 -36.02 20.14 -20.86
C LEU A 68 -35.30 20.80 -22.05
N GLU A 69 -35.58 22.09 -22.31
CA GLU A 69 -34.87 22.88 -23.32
C GLU A 69 -33.37 22.93 -23.04
N ARG A 70 -32.96 23.03 -21.77
CA ARG A 70 -31.54 22.94 -21.40
C ARG A 70 -30.95 21.57 -21.71
N LEU A 71 -31.66 20.46 -21.45
CA LEU A 71 -31.18 19.11 -21.79
C LEU A 71 -31.09 18.92 -23.31
N CYS A 72 -32.02 19.49 -24.07
CA CYS A 72 -32.01 19.54 -25.52
C CYS A 72 -30.81 20.34 -26.05
N ALA A 73 -30.56 21.53 -25.50
CA ALA A 73 -29.41 22.36 -25.86
C ALA A 73 -28.05 21.72 -25.54
N LEU A 74 -28.01 20.80 -24.56
CA LEU A 74 -26.83 19.98 -24.25
C LEU A 74 -26.67 18.76 -25.18
N GLY A 75 -27.64 18.53 -26.08
CA GLY A 75 -27.66 17.39 -26.99
C GLY A 75 -28.02 16.06 -26.32
N TRP A 76 -28.65 16.10 -25.15
CA TRP A 76 -29.00 14.89 -24.38
C TRP A 76 -30.45 14.48 -24.55
N LEU A 77 -31.30 15.40 -25.00
CA LEU A 77 -32.70 15.17 -25.33
C LEU A 77 -32.90 15.57 -26.79
N GLU A 78 -33.73 14.81 -27.51
CA GLU A 78 -34.15 15.14 -28.88
C GLU A 78 -34.99 16.43 -28.90
N ASP A 79 -35.08 17.08 -30.06
CA ASP A 79 -35.82 18.34 -30.25
C ASP A 79 -37.32 18.22 -29.94
N ASP A 80 -37.86 16.99 -29.98
CA ASP A 80 -39.25 16.71 -29.62
C ASP A 80 -39.49 16.67 -28.10
N LEU A 81 -38.43 16.79 -27.30
CA LEU A 81 -38.37 16.76 -25.84
C LEU A 81 -38.90 15.46 -25.21
N ARG A 82 -39.01 14.37 -25.98
CA ARG A 82 -39.60 13.11 -25.53
C ARG A 82 -38.59 12.00 -25.33
N GLN A 83 -37.51 12.01 -26.11
CA GLN A 83 -36.54 10.91 -26.14
C GLN A 83 -35.14 11.40 -25.85
N LEU A 84 -34.35 10.56 -25.18
CA LEU A 84 -32.94 10.82 -24.99
C LEU A 84 -32.17 10.45 -26.24
N THR A 85 -31.18 11.27 -26.57
CA THR A 85 -30.17 10.92 -27.56
C THR A 85 -29.28 9.78 -27.02
N PRO A 86 -28.44 9.14 -27.86
CA PRO A 86 -27.45 8.18 -27.36
C PRO A 86 -26.53 8.77 -26.29
N GLN A 87 -26.13 10.04 -26.45
CA GLN A 87 -25.33 10.76 -25.46
C GLN A 87 -26.13 11.02 -24.18
N GLY A 88 -27.41 11.41 -24.29
CA GLY A 88 -28.28 11.58 -23.13
C GLY A 88 -28.46 10.31 -22.32
N SER A 89 -28.58 9.17 -23.00
CA SER A 89 -28.63 7.85 -22.36
C SER A 89 -27.37 7.55 -21.56
N GLN A 90 -26.18 7.87 -22.11
CA GLN A 90 -24.92 7.75 -21.38
C GLN A 90 -24.83 8.71 -20.19
N MET A 91 -25.29 9.95 -20.34
CA MET A 91 -25.29 10.93 -19.27
C MET A 91 -26.24 10.55 -18.13
N ALA A 92 -27.33 9.85 -18.43
CA ALA A 92 -28.21 9.34 -17.41
C ALA A 92 -27.61 8.16 -16.64
N LEU A 93 -26.88 7.27 -17.33
CA LEU A 93 -26.04 6.24 -16.69
C LEU A 93 -24.97 6.90 -15.80
N ALA A 94 -24.37 8.00 -16.27
CA ALA A 94 -23.41 8.76 -15.48
C ALA A 94 -24.07 9.34 -14.21
N CYS A 95 -25.31 9.84 -14.29
CA CYS A 95 -26.06 10.28 -13.12
C CYS A 95 -26.27 9.15 -12.11
N GLU A 96 -26.70 7.96 -12.57
CA GLU A 96 -26.85 6.79 -11.70
C GLU A 96 -25.52 6.44 -11.01
N LEU A 97 -24.40 6.48 -11.75
CA LEU A 97 -23.08 6.20 -11.22
C LEU A 97 -22.63 7.20 -10.15
N THR A 98 -22.94 8.50 -10.30
CA THR A 98 -22.56 9.51 -9.30
C THR A 98 -23.23 9.32 -7.94
N GLU A 99 -24.32 8.56 -7.87
CA GLU A 99 -25.02 8.23 -6.61
C GLU A 99 -24.47 6.95 -5.96
N LEU A 100 -23.67 6.15 -6.68
CA LEU A 100 -23.05 4.95 -6.13
C LEU A 100 -21.89 5.32 -5.22
N LYS A 101 -21.76 4.54 -4.15
CA LYS A 101 -20.67 4.66 -3.18
C LYS A 101 -20.01 3.30 -2.98
N PHE A 102 -18.70 3.27 -3.06
CA PHE A 102 -17.87 2.08 -2.94
C PHE A 102 -17.06 2.12 -1.66
N VAL A 103 -16.73 0.95 -1.13
CA VAL A 103 -15.81 0.83 0.01
C VAL A 103 -14.42 0.58 -0.55
N LEU A 104 -13.43 1.32 -0.08
CA LEU A 104 -12.04 1.14 -0.45
C LEU A 104 -11.15 1.24 0.79
N TRP A 105 -10.23 0.30 0.92
CA TRP A 105 -9.16 0.34 1.91
C TRP A 105 -7.92 0.95 1.30
N LEU A 106 -7.35 1.95 1.97
CA LEU A 106 -6.14 2.65 1.52
C LEU A 106 -5.05 2.53 2.57
N ASP A 107 -3.82 2.32 2.10
CA ASP A 107 -2.65 2.34 2.97
C ASP A 107 -2.45 3.71 3.61
N VAL A 108 -1.89 3.75 4.82
CA VAL A 108 -1.67 5.00 5.56
C VAL A 108 -0.20 5.39 5.65
N MET A 109 0.56 5.11 4.59
CA MET A 109 1.98 5.44 4.48
C MET A 109 2.22 6.88 4.01
N ASP A 110 3.49 7.18 3.77
CA ASP A 110 4.00 8.45 3.27
C ASP A 110 3.19 8.98 2.06
N PRO A 111 2.66 10.21 2.12
CA PRO A 111 1.85 10.79 1.06
C PRO A 111 2.61 11.12 -0.23
N GLN A 112 3.94 10.96 -0.24
CA GLN A 112 4.74 11.03 -1.46
C GLN A 112 4.61 9.76 -2.30
N LEU A 113 4.22 8.63 -1.71
CA LEU A 113 4.06 7.36 -2.41
C LEU A 113 2.67 7.22 -3.01
N ASN A 114 2.61 6.49 -4.13
CA ASN A 114 1.36 6.05 -4.71
C ASN A 114 0.56 5.22 -3.69
N PRO A 115 -0.75 5.47 -3.55
CA PRO A 115 -1.58 4.71 -2.63
C PRO A 115 -1.74 3.28 -3.15
N VAL A 116 -1.56 2.30 -2.28
CA VAL A 116 -2.02 0.92 -2.47
C VAL A 116 -3.44 0.84 -1.92
N TRP A 117 -4.31 0.19 -2.68
CA TRP A 117 -5.71 0.05 -2.34
C TRP A 117 -6.18 -1.39 -2.43
N CYS A 118 -7.20 -1.70 -1.64
CA CYS A 118 -7.89 -2.98 -1.66
C CYS A 118 -9.40 -2.73 -1.55
N HIS A 119 -10.21 -3.43 -2.35
CA HIS A 119 -11.67 -3.34 -2.27
C HIS A 119 -12.31 -4.59 -1.63
N ASP A 120 -11.54 -5.68 -1.48
CA ASP A 120 -11.98 -6.89 -0.81
C ASP A 120 -11.39 -6.98 0.61
N GLU A 121 -12.25 -6.76 1.60
CA GLU A 121 -11.87 -6.84 3.02
C GLU A 121 -11.35 -8.22 3.42
N GLN A 122 -11.69 -9.30 2.69
CA GLN A 122 -11.24 -10.66 3.01
C GLN A 122 -9.73 -10.85 2.81
N LEU A 123 -9.11 -9.98 2.01
CA LEU A 123 -7.66 -9.98 1.79
C LEU A 123 -6.89 -9.27 2.91
N LEU A 124 -7.60 -8.68 3.88
CA LEU A 124 -7.02 -7.92 4.99
C LEU A 124 -7.11 -8.68 6.30
N LEU A 125 -6.06 -8.55 7.11
CA LEU A 125 -6.05 -9.07 8.47
C LEU A 125 -6.73 -8.06 9.40
N LYS A 126 -7.73 -8.54 10.15
CA LYS A 126 -8.36 -7.78 11.24
C LYS A 126 -7.48 -7.86 12.47
N ASN A 127 -7.26 -6.72 13.12
CA ASN A 127 -6.37 -6.55 14.27
C ASN A 127 -4.90 -6.84 13.95
N ASN A 128 -4.00 -6.30 14.78
CA ASN A 128 -2.57 -6.54 14.61
C ASN A 128 -2.23 -7.94 15.15
N PRO A 129 -1.89 -8.93 14.29
CA PRO A 129 -1.54 -10.27 14.76
C PRO A 129 -0.27 -10.22 15.63
N SER A 130 -0.30 -10.93 16.76
CA SER A 130 0.82 -11.03 17.68
C SER A 130 1.91 -11.95 17.11
N GLU A 131 2.94 -11.36 16.49
CA GLU A 131 4.07 -12.06 15.85
C GLU A 131 3.66 -13.02 14.70
N PRO A 132 4.54 -13.38 13.75
CA PRO A 132 5.92 -12.96 13.49
C PRO A 132 6.01 -11.75 12.53
N TRP A 133 5.18 -10.72 12.73
CA TRP A 133 5.02 -9.62 11.77
C TRP A 133 5.76 -8.34 12.17
N MET A 134 6.35 -7.65 11.19
CA MET A 134 6.79 -6.27 11.33
C MET A 134 5.68 -5.31 10.91
N THR A 135 5.06 -4.63 11.88
CA THR A 135 4.03 -3.62 11.59
C THR A 135 4.66 -2.27 11.22
N LEU A 136 4.30 -1.76 10.05
CA LEU A 136 4.63 -0.40 9.63
C LEU A 136 3.79 0.60 10.41
N ARG A 137 4.36 1.80 10.60
CA ARG A 137 3.69 2.89 11.32
C ARG A 137 2.87 3.73 10.35
N GLU A 138 1.74 4.23 10.86
CA GLU A 138 0.98 5.26 10.17
C GLU A 138 1.82 6.52 10.00
N TYR A 139 1.72 7.16 8.85
CA TYR A 139 2.33 8.46 8.62
C TYR A 139 1.63 9.57 9.41
N GLU A 140 0.30 9.51 9.45
CA GLU A 140 -0.56 10.44 10.16
C GLU A 140 -1.71 9.68 10.82
N THR A 141 -2.00 10.02 12.08
CA THR A 141 -3.03 9.39 12.91
C THR A 141 -4.33 10.19 12.92
N ASP A 142 -4.26 11.52 12.72
CA ASP A 142 -5.43 12.39 12.62
C ASP A 142 -6.22 12.07 11.34
N TRP A 143 -7.47 11.67 11.53
CA TRP A 143 -8.36 11.23 10.45
C TRP A 143 -8.65 12.34 9.42
N ASN A 144 -8.82 13.58 9.86
CA ASN A 144 -9.15 14.68 8.96
C ASN A 144 -7.95 15.01 8.07
N ILE A 145 -6.76 15.07 8.66
CA ILE A 145 -5.51 15.30 7.90
C ILE A 145 -5.29 14.14 6.94
N GLN A 146 -5.46 12.91 7.43
CA GLN A 146 -5.24 11.72 6.62
C GLN A 146 -6.21 11.62 5.45
N GLN A 147 -7.49 11.96 5.60
CA GLN A 147 -8.44 12.00 4.47
C GLN A 147 -7.97 12.96 3.38
N VAL A 148 -7.51 14.16 3.76
CA VAL A 148 -6.97 15.14 2.80
C VAL A 148 -5.74 14.58 2.09
N LEU A 149 -4.82 13.94 2.84
CA LEU A 149 -3.63 13.32 2.26
C LEU A 149 -3.98 12.17 1.30
N GLN A 150 -4.92 11.30 1.67
CA GLN A 150 -5.36 10.19 0.81
C GLN A 150 -6.06 10.70 -0.44
N GLN A 151 -6.91 11.73 -0.33
CA GLN A 151 -7.54 12.35 -1.50
C GLN A 151 -6.50 12.91 -2.46
N GLN A 152 -5.45 13.57 -1.94
CA GLN A 152 -4.35 14.07 -2.77
C GLN A 152 -3.55 12.96 -3.42
N ARG A 153 -3.24 11.88 -2.68
CA ARG A 153 -2.56 10.69 -3.21
C ARG A 153 -3.36 10.01 -4.31
N LEU A 154 -4.66 9.82 -4.08
CA LEU A 154 -5.58 9.22 -5.03
C LEU A 154 -5.70 10.08 -6.28
N ASN A 155 -5.91 11.38 -6.14
CA ASN A 155 -5.96 12.30 -7.28
C ASN A 155 -4.62 12.36 -8.02
N ARG A 156 -3.48 12.28 -7.33
CA ARG A 156 -2.18 12.22 -8.01
C ARG A 156 -2.06 10.94 -8.82
N ARG A 157 -2.35 9.78 -8.23
CA ARG A 157 -2.25 8.49 -8.92
C ARG A 157 -3.23 8.39 -10.09
N LEU A 158 -4.46 8.88 -9.93
CA LEU A 158 -5.55 8.70 -10.89
C LEU A 158 -5.71 9.86 -11.89
N ALA A 159 -5.23 11.07 -11.58
CA ALA A 159 -5.52 12.28 -12.35
C ALA A 159 -4.27 13.07 -12.81
N SER A 160 -3.04 12.66 -12.50
CA SER A 160 -1.85 13.50 -12.78
C SER A 160 -1.33 13.50 -14.23
N SER A 161 -1.81 12.63 -15.13
CA SER A 161 -1.41 12.65 -16.54
C SER A 161 -2.44 11.95 -17.44
N LEU A 162 -2.43 12.25 -18.75
CA LEU A 162 -3.20 11.50 -19.77
C LEU A 162 -2.89 9.99 -19.73
N GLU A 163 -1.67 9.62 -19.32
CA GLU A 163 -1.22 8.23 -19.20
C GLU A 163 -1.86 7.53 -18.00
N ASN A 164 -2.00 8.22 -16.87
CA ASN A 164 -2.53 7.65 -15.63
C ASN A 164 -4.07 7.63 -15.56
N GLN A 165 -4.78 8.31 -16.46
CA GLN A 165 -6.24 8.23 -16.56
C GLN A 165 -6.75 6.82 -16.95
N GLY A 166 -5.86 5.97 -17.48
CA GLY A 166 -6.10 4.54 -17.62
C GLY A 166 -6.43 3.89 -16.27
N GLU A 167 -5.65 4.18 -15.22
CA GLU A 167 -5.84 3.57 -13.90
C GLU A 167 -7.17 3.96 -13.23
N LEU A 168 -7.65 5.20 -13.45
CA LEU A 168 -8.96 5.62 -12.93
C LEU A 168 -10.08 4.83 -13.59
N THR A 169 -10.01 4.71 -14.92
CA THR A 169 -11.01 3.98 -15.69
C THR A 169 -11.01 2.50 -15.30
N GLU A 170 -9.84 1.90 -15.15
CA GLU A 170 -9.67 0.51 -14.69
C GLU A 170 -10.26 0.30 -13.29
N LEU A 171 -9.93 1.17 -12.33
CA LEU A 171 -10.50 1.11 -10.98
C LEU A 171 -12.03 1.23 -11.01
N MET A 172 -12.58 2.18 -11.78
CA MET A 172 -14.01 2.34 -11.91
C MET A 172 -14.67 1.11 -12.55
N GLN A 173 -14.04 0.50 -13.55
CA GLN A 173 -14.54 -0.72 -14.19
C GLN A 173 -14.49 -1.94 -13.26
N GLN A 174 -13.49 -2.03 -12.38
CA GLN A 174 -13.42 -3.05 -11.34
C GLN A 174 -14.54 -2.91 -10.32
N LEU A 175 -14.88 -1.68 -9.93
CA LEU A 175 -15.88 -1.41 -8.90
C LEU A 175 -17.32 -1.43 -9.44
N CYS A 176 -17.52 -1.06 -10.70
CA CYS A 176 -18.85 -0.83 -11.27
C CYS A 176 -19.34 -2.02 -12.12
N PRO A 177 -20.65 -2.30 -12.12
CA PRO A 177 -21.27 -3.25 -13.05
C PRO A 177 -20.92 -2.97 -14.52
N THR A 178 -20.88 -4.03 -15.33
CA THR A 178 -20.50 -3.98 -16.76
C THR A 178 -21.34 -3.01 -17.60
N LYS A 179 -22.59 -2.72 -17.21
CA LYS A 179 -23.46 -1.75 -17.89
C LYS A 179 -22.85 -0.34 -17.98
N TYR A 180 -21.95 0.05 -17.06
CA TYR A 180 -21.31 1.37 -17.07
C TYR A 180 -20.01 1.41 -17.87
N HIS A 181 -19.43 0.26 -18.22
CA HIS A 181 -18.04 0.18 -18.71
C HIS A 181 -17.81 0.95 -20.00
N ARG A 182 -18.76 0.89 -20.94
CA ARG A 182 -18.69 1.63 -22.19
C ARG A 182 -18.69 3.15 -21.96
N MET A 183 -19.61 3.64 -21.12
CA MET A 183 -19.69 5.06 -20.77
C MET A 183 -18.41 5.53 -20.08
N LEU A 184 -17.83 4.72 -19.18
CA LEU A 184 -16.54 5.03 -18.54
C LEU A 184 -15.40 5.17 -19.56
N GLN A 185 -15.35 4.28 -20.56
CA GLN A 185 -14.33 4.34 -21.61
C GLN A 185 -14.48 5.54 -22.54
N GLU A 186 -15.70 5.99 -22.80
CA GLU A 186 -15.96 7.16 -23.65
C GLU A 186 -15.77 8.49 -22.89
N GLN A 187 -15.92 8.49 -21.56
CA GLN A 187 -15.90 9.69 -20.71
C GLN A 187 -14.70 9.75 -19.72
N ARG A 188 -13.56 9.16 -20.05
CA ARG A 188 -12.42 8.94 -19.12
C ARG A 188 -11.92 10.19 -18.39
N THR A 189 -11.99 11.36 -19.03
CA THR A 189 -11.49 12.64 -18.49
C THR A 189 -12.52 13.38 -17.62
N ALA A 190 -13.78 12.95 -17.62
CA ALA A 190 -14.87 13.69 -17.02
C ALA A 190 -15.11 13.33 -15.53
N TRP A 191 -14.44 12.28 -15.04
CA TRP A 191 -14.63 11.73 -13.70
C TRP A 191 -13.57 12.21 -12.71
N GLN A 192 -13.99 12.46 -11.48
CA GLN A 192 -13.11 12.81 -10.37
C GLN A 192 -13.48 11.97 -9.14
N PRO A 193 -12.52 11.25 -8.53
CA PRO A 193 -12.78 10.47 -7.33
C PRO A 193 -12.91 11.38 -6.11
N GLN A 194 -13.80 11.03 -5.19
CA GLN A 194 -13.98 11.69 -3.90
C GLN A 194 -14.00 10.65 -2.79
N LEU A 195 -13.18 10.88 -1.76
CA LEU A 195 -13.08 10.05 -0.57
C LEU A 195 -13.80 10.71 0.60
N GLU A 196 -14.64 9.93 1.27
CA GLU A 196 -15.22 10.22 2.57
C GLU A 196 -14.69 9.21 3.59
N ILE A 197 -14.40 9.64 4.81
CA ILE A 197 -14.07 8.71 5.90
C ILE A 197 -15.32 7.89 6.22
N ILE A 198 -15.15 6.58 6.43
CA ILE A 198 -16.18 5.75 7.06
C ILE A 198 -15.90 5.76 8.56
N GLY A 199 -16.67 6.58 9.29
CA GLY A 199 -16.50 6.77 10.73
C GLY A 199 -17.03 5.61 11.56
N ASP A 200 -16.18 5.16 12.50
CA ASP A 200 -16.40 4.36 13.73
C ASP A 200 -15.27 3.31 13.94
N GLU A 201 -14.48 3.02 12.91
CA GLU A 201 -13.37 2.06 13.01
C GLU A 201 -12.11 2.73 13.57
N THR A 202 -11.96 2.74 14.90
CA THR A 202 -10.67 3.05 15.54
C THR A 202 -9.59 2.00 15.22
N GLU A 203 -10.01 0.83 14.76
CA GLU A 203 -9.16 -0.32 14.49
C GLU A 203 -8.65 -0.31 13.05
N LEU A 204 -7.34 -0.51 12.90
CA LEU A 204 -6.70 -0.69 11.61
C LEU A 204 -6.92 -2.10 11.08
N SER A 205 -7.08 -2.20 9.77
CA SER A 205 -6.86 -3.47 9.07
C SER A 205 -5.45 -3.49 8.51
N TYR A 206 -4.93 -4.68 8.22
CA TYR A 206 -3.56 -4.83 7.76
C TYR A 206 -3.50 -5.61 6.44
N ALA A 207 -2.90 -4.99 5.45
CA ALA A 207 -2.36 -5.68 4.30
C ALA A 207 -1.05 -6.35 4.71
N TRP A 208 -0.74 -7.53 4.19
CA TRP A 208 0.44 -8.29 4.60
C TRP A 208 1.24 -8.74 3.39
N VAL A 209 2.56 -8.64 3.44
CA VAL A 209 3.42 -9.15 2.37
C VAL A 209 4.59 -9.90 2.96
N GLU A 210 4.90 -11.05 2.35
CA GLU A 210 6.11 -11.81 2.63
C GLU A 210 7.18 -11.40 1.62
N LEU A 211 8.32 -10.95 2.14
CA LEU A 211 9.52 -10.68 1.35
C LEU A 211 10.50 -11.84 1.53
N ASP A 212 11.01 -12.37 0.43
CA ASP A 212 12.01 -13.44 0.46
C ASP A 212 13.43 -12.93 0.79
N SER A 213 14.37 -13.85 1.01
CA SER A 213 15.79 -13.51 1.21
C SER A 213 16.50 -12.99 -0.05
N GLU A 214 15.87 -13.07 -1.21
CA GLU A 214 16.43 -12.58 -2.49
C GLU A 214 16.09 -11.11 -2.72
N THR A 215 15.11 -10.58 -1.99
CA THR A 215 14.65 -9.19 -2.05
C THR A 215 15.83 -8.23 -1.85
N SER A 216 16.08 -7.43 -2.87
CA SER A 216 17.18 -6.47 -2.93
C SER A 216 17.09 -5.39 -1.85
N LEU A 217 18.25 -5.01 -1.31
CA LEU A 217 18.45 -3.89 -0.40
C LEU A 217 19.20 -2.77 -1.10
N THR A 218 18.90 -1.54 -0.68
CA THR A 218 19.54 -0.33 -1.22
C THR A 218 20.47 0.31 -0.19
N SER A 219 21.47 1.04 -0.66
CA SER A 219 22.34 1.86 0.19
C SER A 219 21.77 3.27 0.41
N GLU A 220 20.76 3.67 -0.37
CA GLU A 220 20.17 5.00 -0.32
C GLU A 220 19.36 5.23 0.96
N LYS A 221 19.47 6.44 1.52
CA LYS A 221 18.74 6.83 2.74
C LYS A 221 17.35 7.39 2.44
N ARG A 222 17.15 8.02 1.28
CA ARG A 222 15.91 8.70 0.95
C ARG A 222 14.93 7.70 0.33
N GLY A 223 13.67 7.76 0.75
CA GLY A 223 12.62 6.90 0.17
C GLY A 223 12.66 5.44 0.64
N THR A 224 13.46 5.10 1.65
CA THR A 224 13.64 3.72 2.11
C THR A 224 12.97 3.45 3.45
N LEU A 225 12.63 2.18 3.67
CA LEU A 225 12.20 1.63 4.95
C LEU A 225 13.42 1.09 5.69
N LEU A 226 13.62 1.56 6.92
CA LEU A 226 14.70 1.09 7.80
C LEU A 226 14.29 -0.22 8.48
N LEU A 227 14.95 -1.30 8.12
CA LEU A 227 14.87 -2.61 8.78
C LEU A 227 16.05 -2.78 9.74
N LYS A 228 15.87 -3.55 10.81
CA LYS A 228 16.89 -3.78 11.84
C LYS A 228 17.19 -5.27 11.97
N ALA A 229 18.37 -5.68 11.54
CA ALA A 229 18.79 -7.08 11.62
C ALA A 229 19.63 -7.33 12.88
N PRO A 230 19.34 -8.40 13.65
CA PRO A 230 20.14 -8.79 14.81
C PRO A 230 21.51 -9.32 14.39
N THR A 231 22.54 -8.83 15.07
CA THR A 231 23.93 -9.22 14.86
C THR A 231 24.60 -9.59 16.16
N LEU A 232 25.45 -10.61 16.08
CA LEU A 232 26.31 -11.05 17.17
C LEU A 232 27.74 -10.62 16.87
N GLU A 233 28.26 -9.72 17.68
CA GLU A 233 29.68 -9.40 17.72
C GLU A 233 30.41 -10.44 18.57
N TYR A 234 31.40 -11.06 17.95
CA TYR A 234 32.31 -12.01 18.53
C TYR A 234 33.69 -11.34 18.68
N GLN A 235 34.22 -11.31 19.89
CA GLN A 235 35.59 -10.83 20.16
C GLN A 235 36.37 -11.89 20.95
N ALA A 236 37.50 -12.35 20.40
CA ALA A 236 38.47 -13.18 21.13
C ALA A 236 39.71 -12.36 21.47
N ASN A 237 40.08 -12.36 22.74
CA ASN A 237 41.37 -11.88 23.21
C ASN A 237 42.20 -13.06 23.70
N TYR A 238 43.49 -13.05 23.40
CA TYR A 238 44.41 -14.13 23.73
C TYR A 238 45.41 -13.67 24.78
N THR A 239 45.68 -14.53 25.75
CA THR A 239 46.63 -14.25 26.83
C THR A 239 47.55 -15.45 27.02
N VAL A 240 48.85 -15.21 27.01
CA VAL A 240 49.87 -16.21 27.35
C VAL A 240 50.17 -16.09 28.85
N PRO A 241 50.12 -17.19 29.62
CA PRO A 241 50.53 -17.16 31.02
C PRO A 241 51.99 -16.69 31.16
N PRO A 242 52.30 -15.84 32.16
CA PRO A 242 53.65 -15.26 32.33
C PRO A 242 54.77 -16.29 32.59
N LEU A 243 54.41 -17.55 32.83
CA LEU A 243 55.34 -18.67 32.99
C LEU A 243 55.90 -19.21 31.65
N LEU A 244 55.28 -18.85 30.52
CA LEU A 244 55.59 -19.36 29.16
C LEU A 244 56.19 -18.27 28.24
N ASP A 245 56.56 -17.13 28.81
CA ASP A 245 56.68 -15.81 28.17
C ASP A 245 57.79 -15.63 27.10
N SER A 246 58.62 -16.65 26.83
CA SER A 246 59.78 -16.50 25.93
C SER A 246 59.69 -17.24 24.59
N THR A 247 58.66 -18.07 24.33
CA THR A 247 58.60 -18.88 23.11
C THR A 247 57.29 -18.79 22.31
N LEU A 248 56.18 -18.36 22.93
CA LEU A 248 54.86 -18.32 22.28
C LEU A 248 54.47 -16.89 21.91
N ALA A 249 54.29 -16.62 20.62
CA ALA A 249 53.73 -15.36 20.16
C ALA A 249 52.23 -15.30 20.48
N THR A 250 51.77 -14.20 21.11
CA THR A 250 50.34 -14.01 21.36
C THR A 250 49.65 -13.63 20.05
N PRO A 251 48.64 -14.38 19.59
CA PRO A 251 47.93 -14.04 18.37
C PRO A 251 47.14 -12.73 18.53
N PRO A 252 46.95 -11.96 17.44
CA PRO A 252 46.18 -10.73 17.49
C PRO A 252 44.72 -11.01 17.87
N PRO A 253 44.03 -10.08 18.55
CA PRO A 253 42.63 -10.26 18.90
C PRO A 253 41.78 -10.42 17.64
N SER A 254 40.86 -11.38 17.64
CA SER A 254 39.92 -11.59 16.53
C SER A 254 38.60 -10.90 16.84
N ARG A 255 38.06 -10.18 15.85
CA ARG A 255 36.75 -9.54 15.95
C ARG A 255 35.94 -9.87 14.70
N LEU A 256 34.77 -10.45 14.89
CA LEU A 256 33.86 -10.86 13.83
C LEU A 256 32.45 -10.38 14.16
N HIS A 257 31.68 -9.99 13.14
CA HIS A 257 30.25 -9.74 13.30
C HIS A 257 29.49 -10.77 12.49
N LEU A 258 28.53 -11.46 13.11
CA LEU A 258 27.67 -12.42 12.43
C LEU A 258 26.25 -11.90 12.38
N CYS A 259 25.56 -12.08 11.25
CA CYS A 259 24.12 -11.92 11.20
C CYS A 259 23.47 -13.09 11.95
N GLN A 260 22.64 -12.81 12.95
CA GLN A 260 21.95 -13.89 13.68
C GLN A 260 20.87 -14.57 12.83
N LEU A 261 20.42 -13.97 11.72
CA LEU A 261 19.41 -14.54 10.85
C LEU A 261 20.01 -15.53 9.84
N SER A 262 21.08 -15.13 9.14
CA SER A 262 21.71 -15.96 8.11
C SER A 262 22.91 -16.77 8.61
N GLY A 263 23.57 -16.33 9.68
CA GLY A 263 24.88 -16.83 10.10
C GLY A 263 26.06 -16.29 9.28
N ALA A 264 25.81 -15.39 8.33
CA ALA A 264 26.86 -14.81 7.50
C ALA A 264 27.72 -13.81 8.27
N ILE A 265 29.01 -13.75 7.96
CA ILE A 265 29.93 -12.73 8.50
C ILE A 265 29.67 -11.39 7.81
N ILE A 266 29.59 -10.33 8.60
CA ILE A 266 29.33 -8.96 8.16
C ILE A 266 30.55 -8.08 8.52
N ASN A 267 30.95 -7.19 7.62
CA ASN A 267 32.13 -6.33 7.79
C ASN A 267 31.80 -4.86 8.19
N THR A 268 30.59 -4.57 8.68
CA THR A 268 30.14 -3.18 8.91
C THR A 268 29.96 -2.84 10.38
N SER A 269 30.34 -1.62 10.76
CA SER A 269 30.29 -1.09 12.13
C SER A 269 29.02 -0.29 12.48
N GLU A 270 28.13 -0.02 11.52
CA GLU A 270 26.90 0.74 11.80
C GLU A 270 25.97 -0.01 12.76
N ARG A 271 25.67 0.63 13.90
CA ARG A 271 24.76 0.14 14.93
C ARG A 271 23.57 1.08 15.08
N VAL A 272 22.40 0.52 15.37
CA VAL A 272 21.18 1.29 15.62
C VAL A 272 20.48 0.77 16.88
N GLU A 273 19.78 1.63 17.59
CA GLU A 273 19.01 1.27 18.79
C GLU A 273 17.59 0.77 18.46
N GLY A 274 16.98 0.03 19.40
CA GLY A 274 15.59 -0.43 19.35
C GLY A 274 15.46 -1.95 19.26
N ASN A 275 14.32 -2.43 18.74
CA ASN A 275 14.03 -3.85 18.55
C ASN A 275 14.37 -4.33 17.13
N ALA A 276 14.64 -5.63 16.97
CA ALA A 276 14.82 -6.24 15.67
C ALA A 276 13.52 -6.19 14.85
N SER A 277 13.67 -6.11 13.52
CA SER A 277 12.54 -6.23 12.59
C SER A 277 12.04 -7.67 12.43
N TRP A 278 12.86 -8.65 12.83
CA TRP A 278 12.52 -10.08 12.78
C TRP A 278 12.08 -10.57 14.16
N PRO A 279 11.19 -11.58 14.21
CA PRO A 279 10.88 -12.25 15.48
C PRO A 279 12.13 -12.97 16.01
N LYS A 280 12.22 -13.12 17.33
CA LYS A 280 13.32 -13.87 17.95
C LYS A 280 13.41 -15.32 17.48
N SER A 281 12.28 -15.91 17.08
CA SER A 281 12.22 -17.27 16.53
C SER A 281 12.96 -17.43 15.19
N ALA A 282 13.20 -16.34 14.46
CA ALA A 282 14.00 -16.36 13.23
C ALA A 282 15.52 -16.27 13.50
N GLU A 283 15.94 -16.00 14.74
CA GLU A 283 17.35 -15.95 15.10
C GLU A 283 17.93 -17.36 15.24
N LYS A 284 19.10 -17.59 14.63
CA LYS A 284 19.88 -18.82 14.82
C LYS A 284 20.43 -18.87 16.25
N PRO A 285 20.43 -20.06 16.89
CA PRO A 285 21.06 -20.27 18.19
C PRO A 285 22.52 -19.83 18.20
N ILE A 286 22.96 -19.21 19.30
CA ILE A 286 24.35 -18.76 19.47
C ILE A 286 25.33 -19.94 19.29
N SER A 287 24.97 -21.15 19.71
CA SER A 287 25.77 -22.36 19.55
C SER A 287 26.09 -22.66 18.08
N GLU A 288 25.13 -22.48 17.17
CA GLU A 288 25.34 -22.68 15.73
C GLU A 288 26.25 -21.59 15.15
N LEU A 289 26.08 -20.34 15.59
CA LEU A 289 26.94 -19.22 15.16
C LEU A 289 28.39 -19.43 15.61
N LEU A 290 28.61 -19.97 16.82
CA LEU A 290 29.94 -20.29 17.32
C LEU A 290 30.59 -21.45 16.56
N GLN A 291 29.82 -22.43 16.06
CA GLN A 291 30.36 -23.48 15.19
C GLN A 291 30.91 -22.92 13.87
N VAL A 292 30.24 -21.92 13.29
CA VAL A 292 30.71 -21.22 12.07
C VAL A 292 32.05 -20.52 12.30
N ILE A 293 32.27 -19.99 13.51
CA ILE A 293 33.52 -19.35 13.90
C ILE A 293 34.60 -20.41 14.14
N GLY A 294 34.29 -21.46 14.90
CA GLY A 294 35.21 -22.55 15.21
C GLY A 294 35.70 -23.30 13.97
N ALA A 295 34.87 -23.43 12.94
CA ALA A 295 35.27 -24.03 11.66
C ALA A 295 36.26 -23.17 10.84
N LYS A 296 36.43 -21.88 11.20
CA LYS A 296 37.34 -20.94 10.51
C LYS A 296 38.62 -20.64 11.28
N GLU A 297 38.68 -21.03 12.54
CA GLU A 297 39.84 -20.76 13.38
C GLU A 297 40.86 -21.90 13.30
N GLU A 298 42.12 -21.54 13.17
CA GLU A 298 43.24 -22.47 13.25
C GLU A 298 43.38 -23.01 14.69
N SER A 299 43.87 -24.24 14.82
CA SER A 299 44.13 -24.87 16.11
C SER A 299 45.15 -24.04 16.90
N LEU A 300 44.74 -23.53 18.06
CA LEU A 300 45.61 -22.78 18.97
C LEU A 300 46.58 -23.73 19.68
N ASP A 301 47.80 -23.24 19.96
CA ASP A 301 48.79 -23.97 20.73
C ASP A 301 48.31 -24.27 22.16
N THR A 302 48.73 -25.43 22.67
CA THR A 302 48.42 -25.94 24.02
C THR A 302 49.12 -25.11 25.10
N GLY A 303 48.66 -23.88 25.31
CA GLY A 303 49.25 -22.95 26.29
C GLY A 303 48.67 -21.53 26.21
N ILE A 304 47.94 -21.19 25.16
CA ILE A 304 47.31 -19.89 24.98
C ILE A 304 45.90 -19.93 25.59
N SER A 305 45.63 -19.04 26.55
CA SER A 305 44.28 -18.85 27.07
C SER A 305 43.48 -17.91 26.17
N ARG A 306 42.20 -18.23 25.97
CA ARG A 306 41.28 -17.48 25.10
C ARG A 306 40.12 -16.95 25.92
N HIS A 307 39.93 -15.64 25.89
CA HIS A 307 38.80 -14.94 26.48
C HIS A 307 37.84 -14.49 25.38
N ILE A 308 36.59 -14.91 25.46
CA ILE A 308 35.56 -14.64 24.45
C ILE A 308 34.54 -13.67 25.04
N THR A 309 34.27 -12.58 24.32
CA THR A 309 33.18 -11.64 24.61
C THR A 309 32.17 -11.68 23.47
N LEU A 310 30.90 -11.81 23.82
CA LEU A 310 29.77 -11.81 22.89
C LEU A 310 28.90 -10.59 23.16
N ASN A 311 28.71 -9.74 22.16
CA ASN A 311 27.83 -8.57 22.25
C ASN A 311 26.74 -8.65 21.19
N GLN A 312 25.49 -8.51 21.59
CA GLN A 312 24.38 -8.38 20.65
C GLN A 312 24.21 -6.93 20.22
N SER A 313 23.94 -6.71 18.94
CA SER A 313 23.65 -5.39 18.40
C SER A 313 22.66 -5.49 17.23
N LEU A 314 22.18 -4.35 16.75
CA LEU A 314 21.33 -4.29 15.57
C LEU A 314 22.03 -3.53 14.45
N ARG A 315 21.88 -4.05 13.23
CA ARG A 315 22.37 -3.44 12.01
C ARG A 315 21.23 -2.83 11.20
N PRO A 316 21.40 -1.62 10.63
CA PRO A 316 20.43 -1.07 9.70
C PRO A 316 20.51 -1.75 8.34
N LEU A 317 19.35 -2.15 7.82
CA LEU A 317 19.14 -2.55 6.43
C LEU A 317 18.10 -1.61 5.82
N ARG A 318 18.20 -1.29 4.53
CA ARG A 318 17.31 -0.33 3.88
C ARG A 318 16.61 -1.00 2.70
N LEU A 319 15.28 -1.13 2.83
CA LEU A 319 14.41 -1.64 1.78
C LEU A 319 13.83 -0.45 1.00
N ASP A 320 13.74 -0.55 -0.32
CA ASP A 320 13.12 0.50 -1.13
C ASP A 320 11.60 0.50 -0.95
N LYS A 321 11.00 1.65 -0.58
CA LYS A 321 9.54 1.72 -0.36
C LYS A 321 8.75 1.45 -1.65
N PRO A 322 9.12 2.00 -2.84
CA PRO A 322 8.50 1.63 -4.12
C PRO A 322 8.49 0.12 -4.39
N GLN A 323 9.59 -0.58 -4.13
CA GLN A 323 9.65 -2.05 -4.27
C GLN A 323 8.63 -2.75 -3.36
N LEU A 324 8.53 -2.34 -2.10
CA LEU A 324 7.52 -2.86 -1.16
C LEU A 324 6.09 -2.61 -1.65
N MET A 325 5.81 -1.39 -2.13
CA MET A 325 4.48 -1.03 -2.64
C MET A 325 4.12 -1.82 -3.91
N ALA A 326 5.09 -2.12 -4.76
CA ALA A 326 4.89 -2.96 -5.94
C ALA A 326 4.55 -4.41 -5.57
N ALA A 327 5.24 -4.98 -4.58
CA ALA A 327 4.95 -6.33 -4.08
C ALA A 327 3.53 -6.44 -3.50
N LEU A 328 3.11 -5.44 -2.72
CA LEU A 328 1.74 -5.36 -2.17
C LEU A 328 0.69 -5.16 -3.27
N LYS A 329 0.98 -4.33 -4.28
CA LYS A 329 0.07 -4.14 -5.42
C LYS A 329 -0.17 -5.47 -6.16
N ALA A 330 0.90 -6.22 -6.43
CA ALA A 330 0.81 -7.50 -7.12
C ALA A 330 -0.06 -8.52 -6.36
N GLN A 331 -0.03 -8.52 -5.03
CA GLN A 331 -0.87 -9.38 -4.20
C GLN A 331 -2.38 -9.08 -4.36
N PHE A 332 -2.75 -7.80 -4.41
CA PHE A 332 -4.15 -7.41 -4.60
C PHE A 332 -4.62 -7.61 -6.05
N GLU A 333 -3.72 -7.51 -7.03
CA GLU A 333 -4.05 -7.74 -8.44
C GLU A 333 -4.17 -9.22 -8.80
N THR A 334 -3.40 -10.10 -8.18
CA THR A 334 -3.47 -11.57 -8.40
C THR A 334 -4.69 -12.22 -7.77
N SER A 335 -5.34 -11.55 -6.82
CA SER A 335 -6.58 -12.03 -6.18
C SER A 335 -7.84 -11.71 -7.00
N LEU A 336 -7.68 -11.12 -8.20
CA LEU A 336 -8.76 -10.70 -9.11
C LEU A 336 -8.96 -11.68 -10.27
N GLU A 337 -9.00 -12.99 -10.01
CA GLU A 337 -9.69 -13.85 -10.98
C GLU A 337 -11.17 -13.44 -11.01
N PRO A 338 -11.72 -13.15 -12.21
CA PRO A 338 -13.09 -12.67 -12.31
C PRO A 338 -14.02 -13.78 -11.82
N ASN A 339 -14.81 -13.48 -10.80
CA ASN A 339 -16.03 -14.24 -10.56
C ASN A 339 -16.82 -14.25 -11.87
N GLN A 340 -16.98 -15.46 -12.41
CA GLN A 340 -17.68 -15.78 -13.65
C GLN A 340 -19.13 -15.29 -13.65
#